data_AF-A0A1D2NEZ0-F1
#
_entry.id   AF-A0A1D2NEZ0-F1
#
_cell.length_a   1.000
_cell.length_b   1.000
_cell.length_c   1.000
_cell.angle_alpha   90.00
_cell.angle_beta   90.00
_cell.angle_gamma   90.00
#
_symmetry.space_group_name_H-M   'P 1'
#
loop_
_entity.id
_entity.type
_entity.pdbx_description
1 polymer ?
#
loop_
_entity_poly.entity_id
_entity_poly.type
_entity_poly.pdbx_seq_one_letter_code
_entity_poly.pdbx_strand_id
1 'polypeptide(L)'
;MADCSVEKPASVDDKNVEKQDEFSNGAVGSDQSRPTVSSSGSGLELIDAVIAKNKQLDESLSKYDAEILEKEQTLQELQSQLEDLQTKSVTLDDEMKSLSESSSENNELAREIEKYLAIYERLKSDEKLFKASCNEELIRLQKELESLNTDSSDGTKTDLGTQLERSTARLEAGRIELAGINRKVAAIKRQIEQVPNRMELREYRLRFSELYNQVSATHRSTKQFFSLYNSLEDTKRYLEKELSLLNSIVDSYQLASTSASGREEFLRQLQSINEGMRESCSKVEKRYQIDKSAVETLQAEIQRLLDVKVAYEKCLLELEAECKRNEKLLAECKAVEA
;
A
#
# COMPACT_ATOMS: atom_id res chain seq x y z
N MET A 1 30.17 16.83 -1.30
CA MET A 1 30.49 17.28 -2.68
C MET A 1 29.74 16.37 -3.65
N ALA A 2 28.58 16.83 -4.10
CA ALA A 2 27.81 16.35 -5.25
C ALA A 2 26.47 17.10 -5.19
N ASP A 3 26.47 18.37 -5.64
CA ASP A 3 25.22 19.12 -5.81
C ASP A 3 24.46 18.56 -7.02
N CYS A 4 23.14 18.52 -6.93
CA CYS A 4 22.26 18.23 -8.06
C CYS A 4 21.09 19.22 -8.04
N SER A 5 21.34 20.40 -8.60
CA SER A 5 20.32 21.44 -8.82
C SER A 5 19.43 21.02 -9.99
N VAL A 6 18.11 21.01 -9.79
CA VAL A 6 17.14 20.76 -10.85
C VAL A 6 16.69 22.09 -11.45
N GLU A 7 17.03 22.31 -12.71
CA GLU A 7 16.61 23.48 -13.50
C GLU A 7 15.13 23.36 -13.90
N LYS A 8 14.40 24.50 -13.89
CA LYS A 8 13.10 24.62 -14.55
C LYS A 8 13.30 25.13 -15.97
N PRO A 9 12.64 24.55 -17.00
CA PRO A 9 12.55 25.19 -18.31
C PRO A 9 11.50 26.31 -18.29
N ALA A 10 11.72 27.31 -19.14
CA ALA A 10 10.77 28.37 -19.44
C ALA A 10 10.49 28.41 -20.95
N SER A 11 9.25 28.70 -21.32
CA SER A 11 8.83 29.18 -22.65
C SER A 11 7.58 30.04 -22.45
N VAL A 12 7.68 31.36 -22.60
CA VAL A 12 7.49 32.09 -23.87
C VAL A 12 6.02 31.97 -24.27
N ASP A 13 5.20 32.93 -23.83
CA ASP A 13 4.85 34.16 -24.57
C ASP A 13 3.99 33.84 -25.81
N ASP A 14 2.75 34.32 -25.80
CA ASP A 14 2.22 34.94 -27.01
C ASP A 14 1.44 36.21 -26.66
N LYS A 15 1.58 37.24 -27.50
CA LYS A 15 1.14 38.62 -27.22
C LYS A 15 0.11 39.10 -28.24
N ASN A 16 -0.95 39.75 -27.76
CA ASN A 16 -1.44 41.03 -28.29
C ASN A 16 -2.53 41.59 -27.34
N VAL A 17 -2.49 42.86 -26.89
CA VAL A 17 -2.75 44.11 -27.66
C VAL A 17 -4.22 44.13 -28.12
N GLU A 18 -5.09 45.08 -27.77
CA GLU A 18 -5.03 46.37 -27.02
C GLU A 18 -6.49 46.74 -26.58
N LYS A 19 -6.86 47.81 -25.86
CA LYS A 19 -6.24 49.11 -25.50
C LYS A 19 -6.92 49.76 -24.26
N GLN A 20 -6.36 50.89 -23.80
CA GLN A 20 -6.97 52.18 -23.33
C GLN A 20 -8.44 52.27 -22.85
N ASP A 21 -8.82 53.14 -21.90
CA ASP A 21 -8.21 54.42 -21.47
C ASP A 21 -8.28 54.70 -19.95
N GLU A 22 -7.44 55.64 -19.53
CA GLU A 22 -7.40 56.27 -18.20
C GLU A 22 -8.63 57.17 -17.95
N PHE A 23 -8.99 57.40 -16.68
CA PHE A 23 -8.93 58.76 -16.12
C PHE A 23 -8.95 58.73 -14.58
N SER A 24 -8.31 59.73 -13.97
CA SER A 24 -8.02 59.76 -12.53
C SER A 24 -8.50 61.06 -11.85
N ASN A 25 -8.65 60.96 -10.53
CA ASN A 25 -8.60 62.05 -9.54
C ASN A 25 -9.73 63.10 -9.48
N GLY A 26 -10.00 63.55 -8.24
CA GLY A 26 -10.48 64.91 -7.98
C GLY A 26 -11.56 65.05 -6.92
N ALA A 27 -11.20 65.02 -5.63
CA ALA A 27 -12.13 65.36 -4.53
C ALA A 27 -11.52 66.40 -3.58
N VAL A 28 -11.79 67.69 -3.82
CA VAL A 28 -11.55 68.79 -2.87
C VAL A 28 -12.58 69.92 -3.06
N GLY A 29 -13.30 70.28 -1.99
CA GLY A 29 -13.46 71.72 -1.64
C GLY A 29 -14.83 72.41 -1.76
N SER A 30 -15.27 72.95 -0.60
CA SER A 30 -16.02 74.21 -0.39
C SER A 30 -17.44 74.42 -0.96
N ASP A 31 -18.43 74.14 -0.11
CA ASP A 31 -19.22 75.10 0.69
C ASP A 31 -20.02 76.29 0.05
N GLN A 32 -21.15 76.57 0.72
CA GLN A 32 -22.00 77.78 0.74
C GLN A 32 -23.24 77.93 -0.18
N SER A 33 -24.32 78.32 0.52
CA SER A 33 -25.46 79.17 0.09
C SER A 33 -26.70 78.54 -0.57
N ARG A 34 -27.75 78.41 0.26
CA ARG A 34 -29.18 78.44 -0.13
C ARG A 34 -29.51 79.80 -0.78
N PRO A 35 -30.48 79.88 -1.71
CA PRO A 35 -31.86 80.08 -1.26
C PRO A 35 -32.94 79.27 -2.03
N THR A 36 -34.16 79.36 -1.51
CA THR A 36 -35.44 78.78 -1.98
C THR A 36 -35.84 79.22 -3.41
N VAL A 37 -36.61 78.43 -4.18
CA VAL A 37 -38.10 78.39 -4.17
C VAL A 37 -38.66 77.13 -4.88
N SER A 38 -39.88 76.75 -4.48
CA SER A 38 -40.70 75.56 -4.81
C SER A 38 -40.77 75.03 -6.27
N SER A 39 -40.58 73.71 -6.42
CA SER A 39 -41.39 72.83 -7.31
C SER A 39 -41.26 71.30 -7.03
N SER A 40 -40.57 70.90 -5.95
CA SER A 40 -39.92 69.59 -5.81
C SER A 40 -40.80 68.45 -5.26
N GLY A 41 -42.04 68.31 -5.75
CA GLY A 41 -42.93 67.17 -5.39
C GLY A 41 -42.63 65.91 -6.20
N SER A 42 -42.88 65.93 -7.51
CA SER A 42 -42.81 64.72 -8.34
C SER A 42 -41.39 64.29 -8.74
N GLY A 43 -40.38 65.14 -8.54
CA GLY A 43 -38.98 64.81 -8.87
C GLY A 43 -38.36 63.81 -7.89
N LEU A 44 -38.69 63.92 -6.60
CA LEU A 44 -38.20 63.01 -5.57
C LEU A 44 -38.82 61.62 -5.70
N GLU A 45 -40.14 61.54 -5.91
CA GLU A 45 -40.84 60.26 -6.16
C GLU A 45 -40.29 59.53 -7.40
N LEU A 46 -39.91 60.26 -8.45
CA LEU A 46 -39.30 59.68 -9.65
C LEU A 46 -37.86 59.17 -9.38
N ILE A 47 -37.09 59.88 -8.57
CA ILE A 47 -35.74 59.45 -8.14
C ILE A 47 -35.84 58.19 -7.28
N ASP A 48 -36.74 58.15 -6.29
CA ASP A 48 -36.95 56.99 -5.43
C ASP A 48 -37.45 55.77 -6.24
N ALA A 49 -38.32 55.97 -7.23
CA ALA A 49 -38.74 54.92 -8.15
C ALA A 49 -37.60 54.39 -9.03
N VAL A 50 -36.68 55.26 -9.48
CA VAL A 50 -35.47 54.86 -10.22
C VAL A 50 -34.50 54.10 -9.32
N ILE A 51 -34.29 54.54 -8.08
CA ILE A 51 -33.44 53.83 -7.10
C ILE A 51 -34.02 52.44 -6.79
N ALA A 52 -35.32 52.33 -6.55
CA ALA A 52 -35.99 51.06 -6.33
C ALA A 52 -35.87 50.10 -7.54
N LYS A 53 -36.00 50.64 -8.76
CA LYS A 53 -35.86 49.86 -10.00
C LYS A 53 -34.42 49.43 -10.27
N ASN A 54 -33.43 50.28 -10.00
CA ASN A 54 -32.02 49.93 -10.08
C ASN A 54 -31.67 48.83 -9.10
N LYS A 55 -32.12 48.95 -7.83
CA LYS A 55 -31.93 47.90 -6.82
C LYS A 55 -32.57 46.57 -7.25
N GLN A 56 -33.76 46.61 -7.85
CA GLN A 56 -34.41 45.41 -8.39
C GLN A 56 -33.63 44.81 -9.57
N LEU A 57 -32.97 45.64 -10.40
CA LEU A 57 -32.06 45.19 -11.44
C LEU A 57 -30.80 44.55 -10.85
N ASP A 58 -30.18 45.15 -9.84
CA ASP A 58 -29.00 44.62 -9.16
C ASP A 58 -29.30 43.26 -8.48
N GLU A 59 -30.47 43.14 -7.82
CA GLU A 59 -30.97 41.88 -7.25
C GLU A 59 -31.30 40.82 -8.32
N SER A 60 -31.59 41.22 -9.56
CA SER A 60 -31.78 40.31 -10.70
C SER A 60 -30.44 39.91 -11.33
N LEU A 61 -29.51 40.83 -11.50
CA LEU A 61 -28.15 40.57 -12.01
C LEU A 61 -27.42 39.59 -11.09
N SER A 62 -27.42 39.86 -9.78
CA SER A 62 -26.79 38.97 -8.77
C SER A 62 -27.38 37.55 -8.76
N LYS A 63 -28.63 37.35 -9.20
CA LYS A 63 -29.21 36.00 -9.37
C LYS A 63 -28.72 35.33 -10.63
N TYR A 64 -28.67 36.05 -11.75
CA TYR A 64 -28.13 35.53 -13.00
C TYR A 64 -26.64 35.20 -12.88
N ASP A 65 -25.84 36.01 -12.19
CA ASP A 65 -24.43 35.73 -11.91
C ASP A 65 -24.26 34.43 -11.09
N ALA A 66 -25.14 34.19 -10.12
CA ALA A 66 -25.15 32.95 -9.33
C ALA A 66 -25.56 31.73 -10.18
N GLU A 67 -26.60 31.86 -11.03
CA GLU A 67 -27.02 30.79 -11.96
C GLU A 67 -25.95 30.48 -13.03
N ILE A 68 -25.16 31.48 -13.46
CA ILE A 68 -24.04 31.30 -14.38
C ILE A 68 -22.93 30.51 -13.67
N LEU A 69 -22.54 30.91 -12.46
CA LEU A 69 -21.51 30.22 -11.67
C LEU A 69 -21.87 28.76 -11.38
N GLU A 70 -23.13 28.48 -11.03
CA GLU A 70 -23.62 27.12 -10.80
C GLU A 70 -23.55 26.30 -12.11
N LYS A 71 -23.94 26.88 -13.25
CA LYS A 71 -23.83 26.20 -14.55
C LYS A 71 -22.40 25.94 -14.95
N GLU A 72 -21.48 26.89 -14.76
CA GLU A 72 -20.05 26.72 -15.04
C GLU A 72 -19.45 25.57 -14.22
N GLN A 73 -19.81 25.44 -12.94
CA GLN A 73 -19.42 24.30 -12.09
C GLN A 73 -19.95 22.97 -12.66
N THR A 74 -21.24 22.88 -12.98
CA THR A 74 -21.80 21.64 -13.56
C THR A 74 -21.18 21.28 -14.91
N LEU A 75 -20.79 22.27 -15.72
CA LEU A 75 -20.15 22.06 -17.01
C LEU A 75 -18.72 21.50 -16.84
N GLN A 76 -17.98 22.02 -15.85
CA GLN A 76 -16.65 21.51 -15.49
C GLN A 76 -16.70 20.07 -14.95
N GLU A 77 -17.70 19.74 -14.11
CA GLU A 77 -17.92 18.38 -13.63
C GLU A 77 -18.25 17.42 -14.80
N LEU A 78 -19.10 17.84 -15.74
CA LEU A 78 -19.47 17.03 -16.90
C LEU A 78 -18.28 16.80 -17.86
N GLN A 79 -17.40 17.79 -18.02
CA GLN A 79 -16.16 17.66 -18.79
C GLN A 79 -15.21 16.64 -18.16
N SER A 80 -15.01 16.69 -16.83
CA SER A 80 -14.20 15.71 -16.11
C SER A 80 -14.74 14.29 -16.27
N GLN A 81 -16.06 14.09 -16.18
CA GLN A 81 -16.68 12.77 -16.40
C GLN A 81 -16.50 12.24 -17.83
N LEU A 82 -16.49 13.13 -18.83
CA LEU A 82 -16.30 12.74 -20.23
C LEU A 82 -14.86 12.27 -20.49
N GLU A 83 -13.86 12.97 -19.94
CA GLU A 83 -12.45 12.55 -20.01
C GLU A 83 -12.21 11.21 -19.28
N ASP A 84 -12.86 11.02 -18.13
CA ASP A 84 -12.88 9.77 -17.37
C ASP A 84 -13.51 8.59 -18.13
N LEU A 85 -14.54 8.84 -18.95
CA LEU A 85 -15.15 7.82 -19.81
C LEU A 85 -14.31 7.53 -21.06
N GLN A 86 -13.68 8.55 -21.63
CA GLN A 86 -12.83 8.42 -22.81
C GLN A 86 -11.56 7.63 -22.50
N THR A 87 -10.93 7.86 -21.34
CA THR A 87 -9.79 7.06 -20.87
C THR A 87 -10.19 5.60 -20.62
N LYS A 88 -11.34 5.34 -19.98
CA LYS A 88 -11.88 3.98 -19.78
C LYS A 88 -12.17 3.25 -21.10
N SER A 89 -12.69 3.95 -22.11
CA SER A 89 -12.89 3.38 -23.45
C SER A 89 -11.59 2.91 -24.08
N VAL A 90 -10.53 3.74 -24.03
CA VAL A 90 -9.22 3.39 -24.59
C VAL A 90 -8.61 2.18 -23.87
N THR A 91 -8.71 2.10 -22.54
CA THR A 91 -8.21 0.93 -21.79
C THR A 91 -8.96 -0.35 -22.16
N LEU A 92 -10.28 -0.28 -22.38
CA LEU A 92 -11.07 -1.44 -22.81
C LEU A 92 -10.72 -1.87 -24.24
N ASP A 93 -10.50 -0.94 -25.16
CA ASP A 93 -10.06 -1.26 -26.53
C ASP A 93 -8.68 -1.94 -26.57
N ASP A 94 -7.77 -1.56 -25.67
CA ASP A 94 -6.44 -2.17 -25.57
C ASP A 94 -6.48 -3.54 -24.86
N GLU A 95 -7.32 -3.70 -23.82
CA GLU A 95 -7.60 -5.01 -23.21
C GLU A 95 -8.23 -5.98 -24.23
N MET A 96 -9.20 -5.53 -25.02
CA MET A 96 -9.82 -6.33 -26.08
C MET A 96 -8.83 -6.79 -27.15
N LYS A 97 -7.86 -5.94 -27.55
CA LYS A 97 -6.78 -6.35 -28.46
C LYS A 97 -5.92 -7.45 -27.82
N SER A 98 -5.49 -7.27 -26.57
CA SER A 98 -4.65 -8.26 -25.88
C SER A 98 -5.32 -9.63 -25.73
N LEU A 99 -6.64 -9.65 -25.48
CA LEU A 99 -7.44 -10.88 -25.41
C LEU A 99 -7.59 -11.53 -26.79
N SER A 100 -7.72 -10.74 -27.86
CA SER A 100 -7.79 -11.27 -29.23
C SER A 100 -6.48 -11.94 -29.66
N GLU A 101 -5.33 -11.38 -29.27
CA GLU A 101 -4.00 -11.95 -29.52
C GLU A 101 -3.78 -13.23 -28.70
N SER A 102 -4.19 -13.23 -27.42
CA SER A 102 -4.17 -14.41 -26.54
C SER A 102 -5.02 -15.58 -27.08
N SER A 103 -6.10 -15.29 -27.80
CA SER A 103 -6.98 -16.31 -28.40
C SER A 103 -6.33 -17.05 -29.60
N SER A 104 -5.16 -16.60 -30.07
CA SER A 104 -4.39 -17.34 -31.08
C SER A 104 -3.75 -18.62 -30.55
N GLU A 105 -3.39 -18.69 -29.26
CA GLU A 105 -2.82 -19.89 -28.62
C GLU A 105 -3.86 -21.02 -28.49
N ASN A 106 -5.13 -20.67 -28.26
CA ASN A 106 -6.24 -21.63 -28.24
C ASN A 106 -6.43 -22.35 -29.58
N ASN A 107 -6.10 -21.70 -30.71
CA ASN A 107 -6.12 -22.34 -32.03
C ASN A 107 -5.01 -23.38 -32.19
N GLU A 108 -3.88 -23.24 -31.50
CA GLU A 108 -2.79 -24.21 -31.60
C GLU A 108 -3.13 -25.50 -30.85
N LEU A 109 -3.72 -25.39 -29.65
CA LEU A 109 -4.24 -26.55 -28.91
C LEU A 109 -5.38 -27.25 -29.67
N ALA A 110 -6.30 -26.51 -30.29
CA ALA A 110 -7.37 -27.08 -31.12
C ALA A 110 -6.81 -27.89 -32.31
N ARG A 111 -5.85 -27.32 -33.05
CA ARG A 111 -5.15 -28.03 -34.13
C ARG A 111 -4.40 -29.28 -33.64
N GLU A 112 -3.81 -29.23 -32.44
CA GLU A 112 -3.12 -30.39 -31.88
C GLU A 112 -4.12 -31.52 -31.52
N ILE A 113 -5.30 -31.18 -31.01
CA ILE A 113 -6.40 -32.13 -30.77
C ILE A 113 -6.90 -32.74 -32.09
N GLU A 114 -7.06 -31.94 -33.15
CA GLU A 114 -7.42 -32.45 -34.49
C GLU A 114 -6.38 -33.44 -35.04
N LYS A 115 -5.08 -33.15 -34.89
CA LYS A 115 -4.00 -34.09 -35.24
C LYS A 115 -4.10 -35.38 -34.45
N TYR A 116 -4.31 -35.32 -33.13
CA TYR A 116 -4.42 -36.51 -32.29
C TYR A 116 -5.65 -37.35 -32.63
N LEU A 117 -6.78 -36.74 -32.98
CA LEU A 117 -7.98 -37.45 -33.45
C LEU A 117 -7.71 -38.16 -34.79
N ALA A 118 -7.07 -37.50 -35.75
CA ALA A 118 -6.70 -38.12 -37.03
C ALA A 118 -5.71 -39.30 -36.85
N ILE A 119 -4.75 -39.17 -35.92
CA ILE A 119 -3.84 -40.26 -35.55
C ILE A 119 -4.61 -41.42 -34.91
N TYR A 120 -5.57 -41.13 -34.02
CA TYR A 120 -6.38 -42.16 -33.36
C TYR A 120 -7.27 -42.94 -34.35
N GLU A 121 -7.95 -42.25 -35.28
CA GLU A 121 -8.75 -42.92 -36.31
C GLU A 121 -7.90 -43.80 -37.23
N ARG A 122 -6.72 -43.31 -37.64
CA ARG A 122 -5.74 -44.11 -38.39
C ARG A 122 -5.31 -45.34 -37.61
N LEU A 123 -4.90 -45.18 -36.34
CA LEU A 123 -4.42 -46.27 -35.51
C LEU A 123 -5.51 -47.34 -35.28
N LYS A 124 -6.77 -46.93 -35.16
CA LYS A 124 -7.95 -47.80 -35.06
C LYS A 124 -8.27 -48.54 -36.38
N SER A 125 -7.92 -47.97 -37.53
CA SER A 125 -7.97 -48.66 -38.83
C SER A 125 -6.82 -49.66 -38.95
N ASP A 126 -5.60 -49.24 -38.62
CA ASP A 126 -4.39 -50.07 -38.67
C ASP A 126 -4.51 -51.26 -37.71
N GLU A 127 -5.11 -51.11 -36.53
CA GLU A 127 -5.41 -52.20 -35.59
C GLU A 127 -6.36 -53.26 -36.19
N LYS A 128 -7.38 -52.84 -36.96
CA LYS A 128 -8.32 -53.77 -37.63
C LYS A 128 -7.62 -54.54 -38.75
N LEU A 129 -6.82 -53.85 -39.57
CA LEU A 129 -6.04 -54.47 -40.64
C LEU A 129 -4.99 -55.44 -40.07
N PHE A 130 -4.31 -55.05 -38.99
CA PHE A 130 -3.37 -55.89 -38.27
C PHE A 130 -4.05 -57.12 -37.66
N LYS A 131 -5.22 -56.98 -37.03
CA LYS A 131 -5.99 -58.14 -36.52
C LYS A 131 -6.42 -59.09 -37.64
N ALA A 132 -6.81 -58.58 -38.81
CA ALA A 132 -7.12 -59.41 -39.97
C ALA A 132 -5.87 -60.16 -40.48
N SER A 133 -4.76 -59.45 -40.66
CA SER A 133 -3.48 -60.05 -41.08
C SER A 133 -2.93 -61.06 -40.08
N CYS A 134 -3.00 -60.78 -38.78
CA CYS A 134 -2.64 -61.73 -37.72
C CYS A 134 -3.56 -62.95 -37.70
N ASN A 135 -4.86 -62.81 -38.00
CA ASN A 135 -5.76 -63.96 -38.08
C ASN A 135 -5.48 -64.82 -39.33
N GLU A 136 -5.13 -64.20 -40.45
CA GLU A 136 -4.72 -64.89 -41.68
C GLU A 136 -3.38 -65.62 -41.50
N GLU A 137 -2.38 -64.96 -40.90
CA GLU A 137 -1.11 -65.58 -40.51
C GLU A 137 -1.31 -66.64 -39.41
N LEU A 138 -2.27 -66.50 -38.48
CA LEU A 138 -2.59 -67.53 -37.49
C LEU A 138 -3.19 -68.77 -38.18
N ILE A 139 -4.10 -68.61 -39.15
CA ILE A 139 -4.64 -69.72 -39.95
C ILE A 139 -3.55 -70.37 -40.81
N ARG A 140 -2.63 -69.58 -41.37
CA ARG A 140 -1.47 -70.07 -42.12
C ARG A 140 -0.53 -70.87 -41.21
N LEU A 141 -0.14 -70.30 -40.07
CA LEU A 141 0.71 -70.95 -39.08
C LEU A 141 0.02 -72.18 -38.46
N GLN A 142 -1.30 -72.21 -38.31
CA GLN A 142 -2.02 -73.41 -37.88
C GLN A 142 -1.90 -74.54 -38.92
N LYS A 143 -2.04 -74.25 -40.22
CA LYS A 143 -1.81 -75.25 -41.28
C LYS A 143 -0.34 -75.69 -41.34
N GLU A 144 0.59 -74.75 -41.16
CA GLU A 144 2.02 -75.02 -41.13
C GLU A 144 2.38 -75.88 -39.90
N LEU A 145 1.77 -75.61 -38.74
CA LEU A 145 1.93 -76.38 -37.51
C LEU A 145 1.23 -77.74 -37.58
N GLU A 146 0.09 -77.88 -38.27
CA GLU A 146 -0.48 -79.19 -38.62
C GLU A 146 0.50 -80.00 -39.50
N SER A 147 1.22 -79.37 -40.44
CA SER A 147 2.28 -80.02 -41.22
C SER A 147 3.61 -80.23 -40.48
N LEU A 148 3.89 -79.46 -39.42
CA LEU A 148 5.06 -79.62 -38.56
C LEU A 148 4.83 -80.59 -37.40
N ASN A 149 3.58 -80.81 -36.99
CA ASN A 149 3.22 -81.77 -35.95
C ASN A 149 3.25 -83.22 -36.47
N THR A 150 3.31 -83.42 -37.79
CA THR A 150 3.77 -84.66 -38.41
C THR A 150 5.30 -84.80 -38.42
N ASP A 151 6.05 -83.69 -38.29
CA ASP A 151 7.50 -83.59 -38.52
C ASP A 151 8.25 -82.74 -37.45
N SER A 152 8.21 -83.12 -36.15
CA SER A 152 9.23 -82.60 -35.20
C SER A 152 9.45 -83.41 -33.92
N SER A 153 10.68 -83.91 -33.80
CA SER A 153 11.31 -84.41 -32.58
C SER A 153 12.18 -83.33 -31.90
N ASP A 154 12.11 -83.29 -30.56
CA ASP A 154 13.12 -82.82 -29.56
C ASP A 154 13.92 -81.50 -29.72
N GLY A 155 13.87 -80.78 -30.84
CA GLY A 155 14.70 -79.60 -31.11
C GLY A 155 14.28 -78.31 -30.38
N THR A 156 13.06 -78.27 -29.83
CA THR A 156 12.44 -77.03 -29.28
C THR A 156 12.90 -76.68 -27.87
N LYS A 157 13.44 -77.66 -27.12
CA LYS A 157 13.72 -77.52 -25.68
C LYS A 157 14.95 -76.68 -25.36
N THR A 158 15.93 -76.66 -26.26
CA THR A 158 17.15 -75.85 -26.14
C THR A 158 16.90 -74.38 -26.46
N ASP A 159 16.13 -74.07 -27.51
CA ASP A 159 15.81 -72.69 -27.87
C ASP A 159 15.02 -71.98 -26.75
N LEU A 160 13.99 -72.64 -26.21
CA LEU A 160 13.22 -72.15 -25.04
C LEU A 160 14.11 -71.82 -23.83
N GLY A 161 15.15 -72.61 -23.59
CA GLY A 161 16.15 -72.32 -22.54
C GLY A 161 16.90 -71.01 -22.78
N THR A 162 17.37 -70.78 -24.02
CA THR A 162 18.06 -69.52 -24.37
C THR A 162 17.13 -68.32 -24.35
N GLN A 163 15.85 -68.49 -24.70
CA GLN A 163 14.84 -67.43 -24.59
C GLN A 163 14.57 -67.05 -23.13
N LEU A 164 14.49 -68.03 -22.24
CA LEU A 164 14.32 -67.80 -20.80
C LEU A 164 15.51 -67.03 -20.21
N GLU A 165 16.74 -67.42 -20.54
CA GLU A 165 17.97 -66.76 -20.08
C GLU A 165 18.10 -65.31 -20.61
N ARG A 166 17.71 -65.06 -21.87
CA ARG A 166 17.59 -63.68 -22.41
C ARG A 166 16.54 -62.86 -21.67
N SER A 167 15.44 -63.48 -21.25
CA SER A 167 14.36 -62.83 -20.51
C SER A 167 14.78 -62.46 -19.08
N THR A 168 15.43 -63.39 -18.35
CA THR A 168 15.95 -63.11 -17.00
C THR A 168 17.06 -62.06 -17.03
N ALA A 169 17.96 -62.08 -18.02
CA ALA A 169 18.98 -61.05 -18.19
C ALA A 169 18.38 -59.65 -18.43
N ARG A 170 17.30 -59.55 -19.24
CA ARG A 170 16.54 -58.29 -19.42
C ARG A 170 15.86 -57.84 -18.12
N LEU A 171 15.32 -58.78 -17.34
CA LEU A 171 14.66 -58.50 -16.07
C LEU A 171 15.65 -57.94 -15.03
N GLU A 172 16.84 -58.53 -14.90
CA GLU A 172 17.89 -58.02 -14.03
C GLU A 172 18.45 -56.66 -14.49
N ALA A 173 18.61 -56.44 -15.80
CA ALA A 173 18.98 -55.13 -16.33
C ALA A 173 17.93 -54.06 -15.95
N GLY A 174 16.64 -54.36 -16.10
CA GLY A 174 15.55 -53.48 -15.69
C GLY A 174 15.48 -53.24 -14.18
N ARG A 175 15.83 -54.23 -13.34
CA ARG A 175 15.97 -54.07 -11.88
C ARG A 175 17.08 -53.09 -11.51
N ILE A 176 18.23 -53.15 -12.19
CA ILE A 176 19.35 -52.22 -11.98
C ILE A 176 18.95 -50.80 -12.37
N GLU A 177 18.27 -50.63 -13.52
CA GLU A 177 17.76 -49.32 -13.96
C GLU A 177 16.74 -48.74 -12.97
N LEU A 178 15.76 -49.53 -12.54
CA LEU A 178 14.76 -49.15 -11.54
C LEU A 178 15.41 -48.75 -10.20
N ALA A 179 16.44 -49.48 -9.76
CA ALA A 179 17.22 -49.10 -8.58
C ALA A 179 17.97 -47.76 -8.77
N GLY A 180 18.48 -47.50 -9.98
CA GLY A 180 19.07 -46.22 -10.36
C GLY A 180 18.06 -45.07 -10.31
N ILE A 181 16.84 -45.27 -10.84
CA ILE A 181 15.75 -44.30 -10.79
C ILE A 181 15.32 -44.04 -9.33
N ASN A 182 15.12 -45.08 -8.52
CA ASN A 182 14.76 -44.94 -7.11
C ASN A 182 15.80 -44.15 -6.30
N ARG A 183 17.10 -44.31 -6.58
CA ARG A 183 18.15 -43.47 -5.96
C ARG A 183 18.02 -42.00 -6.36
N LYS A 184 17.73 -41.70 -7.64
CA LYS A 184 17.49 -40.33 -8.12
C LYS A 184 16.24 -39.71 -7.47
N VAL A 185 15.13 -40.47 -7.39
CA VAL A 185 13.89 -40.04 -6.72
C VAL A 185 14.14 -39.75 -5.24
N ALA A 186 14.89 -40.59 -4.53
CA ALA A 186 15.25 -40.35 -3.14
C ALA A 186 16.14 -39.11 -2.95
N ALA A 187 17.07 -38.84 -3.89
CA ALA A 187 17.87 -37.62 -3.88
C ALA A 187 17.02 -36.36 -4.10
N ILE A 188 16.10 -36.38 -5.07
CA ILE A 188 15.18 -35.26 -5.34
C ILE A 188 14.25 -35.02 -4.14
N LYS A 189 13.70 -36.08 -3.51
CA LYS A 189 12.89 -35.93 -2.29
C LYS A 189 13.65 -35.23 -1.17
N ARG A 190 14.89 -35.63 -0.90
CA ARG A 190 15.76 -34.96 0.07
C ARG A 190 16.07 -33.50 -0.29
N GLN A 191 16.14 -33.16 -1.56
CA GLN A 191 16.32 -31.76 -2.00
C GLN A 191 15.04 -30.94 -1.76
N ILE A 192 13.86 -31.52 -2.00
CA ILE A 192 12.57 -30.89 -1.69
C ILE A 192 12.41 -30.71 -0.18
N GLU A 193 12.74 -31.72 0.63
CA GLU A 193 12.72 -31.68 2.10
C GLU A 193 13.72 -30.67 2.72
N GLN A 194 14.72 -30.22 1.96
CA GLN A 194 15.63 -29.14 2.36
C GLN A 194 15.07 -27.74 2.09
N VAL A 195 14.02 -27.61 1.27
CA VAL A 195 13.35 -26.34 0.99
C VAL A 195 12.17 -26.19 1.94
N PRO A 196 12.13 -25.16 2.80
CA PRO A 196 11.04 -24.98 3.75
C PRO A 196 9.68 -24.89 3.04
N ASN A 197 8.72 -25.70 3.49
CA ASN A 197 7.37 -25.71 2.95
C ASN A 197 6.64 -24.42 3.33
N ARG A 198 5.60 -24.05 2.57
CA ARG A 198 4.72 -22.88 2.84
C ARG A 198 4.15 -22.88 4.27
N MET A 199 3.93 -24.06 4.86
CA MET A 199 3.53 -24.19 6.26
C MET A 199 4.66 -23.83 7.23
N GLU A 200 5.88 -24.34 7.02
CA GLU A 200 7.04 -24.03 7.87
C GLU A 200 7.42 -22.56 7.79
N LEU A 201 7.35 -21.96 6.60
CA LEU A 201 7.52 -20.51 6.41
C LEU A 201 6.46 -19.69 7.17
N ARG A 202 5.23 -20.18 7.29
CA ARG A 202 4.18 -19.56 8.11
C ARG A 202 4.50 -19.67 9.60
N GLU A 203 4.92 -20.84 10.07
CA GLU A 203 5.33 -21.04 11.46
C GLU A 203 6.54 -20.18 11.83
N TYR A 204 7.55 -20.10 10.97
CA TYR A 204 8.69 -19.20 11.17
C TYR A 204 8.25 -17.73 11.22
N ARG A 205 7.36 -17.28 10.32
CA ARG A 205 6.81 -15.90 10.35
C ARG A 205 6.09 -15.60 11.67
N LEU A 206 5.26 -16.53 12.16
CA LEU A 206 4.59 -16.39 13.46
C LEU A 206 5.63 -16.33 14.59
N ARG A 207 6.60 -17.23 14.60
CA ARG A 207 7.65 -17.30 15.63
C ARG A 207 8.55 -16.07 15.65
N PHE A 208 8.85 -15.47 14.50
CA PHE A 208 9.57 -14.20 14.41
C PHE A 208 8.73 -13.03 14.96
N SER A 209 7.41 -13.03 14.73
CA SER A 209 6.51 -12.02 15.33
C SER A 209 6.43 -12.15 16.85
N GLU A 210 6.30 -13.38 17.37
CA GLU A 210 6.38 -13.65 18.82
C GLU A 210 7.70 -13.16 19.43
N LEU A 211 8.83 -13.50 18.81
CA LEU A 211 10.16 -13.09 19.27
C LEU A 211 10.31 -11.55 19.23
N TYR A 212 9.86 -10.90 18.16
CA TYR A 212 9.87 -9.44 18.05
C TYR A 212 9.02 -8.78 19.15
N ASN A 213 7.86 -9.35 19.47
CA ASN A 213 7.00 -8.87 20.55
C ASN A 213 7.67 -9.06 21.93
N GLN A 214 8.32 -10.19 22.18
CA GLN A 214 9.08 -10.44 23.41
C GLN A 214 10.25 -9.46 23.56
N VAL A 215 11.07 -9.27 22.53
CA VAL A 215 12.19 -8.31 22.51
C VAL A 215 11.69 -6.87 22.67
N SER A 216 10.57 -6.51 22.05
CA SER A 216 9.95 -5.20 22.22
C SER A 216 9.42 -4.98 23.63
N ALA A 217 8.85 -5.99 24.27
CA ALA A 217 8.36 -5.93 25.64
C ALA A 217 9.52 -5.79 26.65
N THR A 218 10.58 -6.56 26.51
CA THR A 218 11.78 -6.43 27.36
C THR A 218 12.47 -5.08 27.14
N HIS A 219 12.60 -4.61 25.90
CA HIS A 219 13.16 -3.29 25.62
C HIS A 219 12.36 -2.15 26.27
N ARG A 220 11.01 -2.18 26.18
CA ARG A 220 10.12 -1.22 26.87
C ARG A 220 10.30 -1.25 28.38
N SER A 221 10.33 -2.45 28.97
CA SER A 221 10.54 -2.65 30.41
C SER A 221 11.90 -2.11 30.87
N THR A 222 12.98 -2.46 30.17
CA THR A 222 14.33 -1.92 30.42
C THR A 222 14.35 -0.39 30.33
N LYS A 223 13.70 0.21 29.33
CA LYS A 223 13.60 1.68 29.20
C LYS A 223 12.84 2.31 30.38
N GLN A 224 11.76 1.69 30.84
CA GLN A 224 11.02 2.13 32.04
C GLN A 224 11.89 2.08 33.30
N PHE A 225 12.68 1.01 33.50
CA PHE A 225 13.62 0.93 34.61
C PHE A 225 14.69 2.02 34.56
N PHE A 226 15.27 2.31 33.39
CA PHE A 226 16.22 3.43 33.24
C PHE A 226 15.57 4.79 33.51
N SER A 227 14.34 5.04 33.03
CA SER A 227 13.60 6.27 33.34
C SER A 227 13.35 6.42 34.84
N LEU A 228 12.90 5.36 35.53
CA LEU A 228 12.69 5.35 36.97
C LEU A 228 14.00 5.58 37.74
N TYR A 229 15.09 4.91 37.34
CA TYR A 229 16.40 5.08 37.95
C TYR A 229 16.89 6.53 37.83
N ASN A 230 16.79 7.13 36.64
CA ASN A 230 17.19 8.52 36.42
C ASN A 230 16.36 9.49 37.28
N SER A 231 15.03 9.30 37.37
CA SER A 231 14.16 10.13 38.23
C SER A 231 14.50 10.01 39.72
N LEU A 232 14.84 8.81 40.19
CA LEU A 232 15.26 8.57 41.58
C LEU A 232 16.65 9.15 41.86
N GLU A 233 17.60 9.03 40.95
CA GLU A 233 18.94 9.61 41.10
C GLU A 233 18.90 11.14 41.06
N ASP A 234 18.08 11.76 40.20
CA ASP A 234 17.83 13.20 40.22
C ASP A 234 17.19 13.63 41.55
N THR A 235 16.20 12.90 42.06
CA THR A 235 15.55 13.18 43.35
C THR A 235 16.55 13.10 44.50
N LYS A 236 17.34 12.04 44.57
CA LYS A 236 18.44 11.87 45.53
C LYS A 236 19.42 13.04 45.44
N ARG A 237 19.83 13.42 44.23
CA ARG A 237 20.75 14.55 43.99
C ARG A 237 20.17 15.91 44.41
N TYR A 238 18.85 16.11 44.34
CA TYR A 238 18.22 17.30 44.91
C TYR A 238 18.20 17.26 46.44
N LEU A 239 17.85 16.12 47.05
CA LEU A 239 17.89 15.94 48.51
C LEU A 239 19.31 16.13 49.09
N GLU A 240 20.35 15.63 48.40
CA GLU A 240 21.75 15.84 48.79
C GLU A 240 22.14 17.33 48.75
N LYS A 241 21.66 18.10 47.77
CA LYS A 241 21.85 19.56 47.71
C LYS A 241 21.10 20.28 48.83
N GLU A 242 19.86 19.89 49.11
CA GLU A 242 19.07 20.46 50.20
C GLU A 242 19.72 20.20 51.56
N LEU A 243 20.24 19.00 51.79
CA LEU A 243 20.98 18.63 53.00
C LEU A 243 22.29 19.44 53.11
N SER A 244 23.06 19.54 52.02
CA SER A 244 24.27 20.39 51.98
C SER A 244 23.97 21.86 52.22
N LEU A 245 22.84 22.38 51.71
CA LEU A 245 22.40 23.76 51.92
C LEU A 245 21.98 23.99 53.37
N LEU A 246 21.23 23.05 53.95
CA LEU A 246 20.78 23.12 55.34
C LEU A 246 21.97 23.09 56.32
N ASN A 247 22.96 22.23 56.08
CA ASN A 247 24.22 22.21 56.83
C ASN A 247 24.92 23.57 56.75
N SER A 248 25.08 24.13 55.54
CA SER A 248 25.69 25.45 55.36
C SER A 248 24.93 26.57 56.07
N ILE A 249 23.60 26.50 56.16
CA ILE A 249 22.79 27.46 56.90
C ILE A 249 23.01 27.32 58.41
N VAL A 250 23.08 26.09 58.93
CA VAL A 250 23.37 25.81 60.35
C VAL A 250 24.76 26.31 60.75
N ASP A 251 25.78 26.02 59.94
CA ASP A 251 27.16 26.44 60.19
C ASP A 251 27.30 27.97 60.13
N SER A 252 26.74 28.62 59.11
CA SER A 252 26.71 30.09 59.01
C SER A 252 25.93 30.74 60.16
N TYR A 253 24.84 30.14 60.64
CA TYR A 253 24.06 30.65 61.77
C TYR A 253 24.85 30.67 63.08
N GLN A 254 25.62 29.61 63.35
CA GLN A 254 26.47 29.55 64.55
C GLN A 254 27.46 30.72 64.58
N LEU A 255 28.15 30.97 63.45
CA LEU A 255 29.09 32.09 63.30
C LEU A 255 28.38 33.46 63.42
N ALA A 256 27.25 33.63 62.74
CA ALA A 256 26.49 34.88 62.69
C ALA A 256 25.90 35.30 64.05
N SER A 257 25.56 34.34 64.92
CA SER A 257 24.96 34.60 66.23
C SER A 257 25.83 35.48 67.15
N THR A 258 27.15 35.48 66.93
CA THR A 258 28.16 36.11 67.79
C THR A 258 28.25 37.63 67.68
N SER A 259 27.79 38.24 66.58
CA SER A 259 27.96 39.68 66.34
C SER A 259 26.81 40.30 65.55
N ALA A 260 26.61 41.62 65.68
CA ALA A 260 25.58 42.33 64.91
C ALA A 260 25.88 42.35 63.39
N SER A 261 27.15 42.50 63.00
CA SER A 261 27.57 42.46 61.58
C SER A 261 27.35 41.09 60.95
N GLY A 262 27.71 40.01 61.66
CA GLY A 262 27.51 38.64 61.19
C GLY A 262 26.04 38.29 60.96
N ARG A 263 25.12 38.84 61.76
CA ARG A 263 23.68 38.70 61.53
C ARG A 263 23.22 39.38 60.23
N GLU A 264 23.75 40.55 59.88
CA GLU A 264 23.39 41.23 58.63
C GLU A 264 23.95 40.48 57.40
N GLU A 265 25.20 40.00 57.48
CA GLU A 265 25.82 39.18 56.42
C GLU A 265 25.06 37.86 56.21
N PHE A 266 24.63 37.19 57.28
CA PHE A 266 23.81 35.98 57.20
C PHE A 266 22.44 36.22 56.54
N LEU A 267 21.79 37.36 56.82
CA LEU A 267 20.55 37.73 56.14
C LEU A 267 20.76 37.95 54.63
N ARG A 268 21.88 38.58 54.22
CA ARG A 268 22.23 38.72 52.80
C ARG A 268 22.54 37.38 52.15
N GLN A 269 23.19 36.44 52.86
CA GLN A 269 23.41 35.07 52.38
C GLN A 269 22.07 34.33 52.17
N LEU A 270 21.15 34.38 53.13
CA LEU A 270 19.82 33.75 53.01
C LEU A 270 18.99 34.33 51.86
N GLN A 271 19.06 35.65 51.63
CA GLN A 271 18.41 36.28 50.48
C GLN A 271 19.00 35.79 49.16
N SER A 272 20.33 35.72 49.05
CA SER A 272 21.04 35.18 47.88
C SER A 272 20.66 33.71 47.60
N ILE A 273 20.59 32.89 48.64
CA ILE A 273 20.12 31.48 48.56
C ILE A 273 18.68 31.42 48.04
N ASN A 274 17.77 32.24 48.56
CA ASN A 274 16.36 32.24 48.13
C ASN A 274 16.21 32.65 46.66
N GLU A 275 16.94 33.67 46.22
CA GLU A 275 16.94 34.13 44.83
C GLU A 275 17.50 33.04 43.89
N GLY A 276 18.60 32.38 44.27
CA GLY A 276 19.18 31.26 43.53
C GLY A 276 18.27 30.03 43.45
N MET A 277 17.56 29.69 44.54
CA MET A 277 16.53 28.64 44.52
C MET A 277 15.37 28.99 43.59
N ARG A 278 14.87 30.24 43.65
CA ARG A 278 13.79 30.73 42.76
C ARG A 278 14.19 30.66 41.29
N GLU A 279 15.42 31.06 40.97
CA GLU A 279 15.96 30.96 39.60
C GLU A 279 16.09 29.50 39.14
N SER A 280 16.57 28.61 40.02
CA SER A 280 16.68 27.17 39.76
C SER A 280 15.30 26.53 39.48
N CYS A 281 14.30 26.80 40.32
CA CYS A 281 12.92 26.35 40.09
C CYS A 281 12.37 26.88 38.76
N SER A 282 12.59 28.15 38.43
CA SER A 282 12.16 28.72 37.14
C SER A 282 12.82 28.04 35.93
N LYS A 283 14.09 27.64 36.05
CA LYS A 283 14.81 26.90 34.99
C LYS A 283 14.27 25.48 34.81
N VAL A 284 13.95 24.78 35.91
CA VAL A 284 13.36 23.42 35.86
C VAL A 284 11.93 23.47 35.29
N GLU A 285 11.11 24.43 35.73
CA GLU A 285 9.75 24.62 35.22
C GLU A 285 9.73 24.89 33.70
N LYS A 286 10.61 25.78 33.22
CA LYS A 286 10.76 26.03 31.77
C LYS A 286 11.16 24.78 30.99
N ARG A 287 12.00 23.92 31.55
CA ARG A 287 12.36 22.62 30.92
C ARG A 287 11.12 21.72 30.84
N TYR A 288 10.41 21.57 31.95
CA TYR A 288 9.20 20.76 32.02
C TYR A 288 8.14 21.18 30.99
N GLN A 289 7.89 22.49 30.82
CA GLN A 289 6.92 22.97 29.83
C GLN A 289 7.35 22.68 28.39
N ILE A 290 8.66 22.78 28.07
CA ILE A 290 9.20 22.39 26.76
C ILE A 290 8.98 20.89 26.52
N ASP A 291 9.43 20.05 27.45
CA ASP A 291 9.33 18.58 27.33
C ASP A 291 7.86 18.13 27.24
N LYS A 292 6.96 18.75 28.01
CA LYS A 292 5.51 18.54 27.95
C LYS A 292 4.95 18.87 26.56
N SER A 293 5.26 20.04 26.00
CA SER A 293 4.78 20.44 24.68
C SER A 293 5.28 19.51 23.56
N ALA A 294 6.50 18.96 23.70
CA ALA A 294 7.05 17.98 22.78
C ALA A 294 6.31 16.63 22.88
N VAL A 295 5.96 16.19 24.10
CA VAL A 295 5.12 14.98 24.32
C VAL A 295 3.72 15.17 23.73
N GLU A 296 3.08 16.31 23.96
CA GLU A 296 1.76 16.64 23.39
C GLU A 296 1.79 16.62 21.85
N THR A 297 2.84 17.19 21.25
CA THR A 297 3.05 17.18 19.79
C THR A 297 3.22 15.76 19.24
N LEU A 298 4.05 14.93 19.88
CA LEU A 298 4.25 13.53 19.48
C LEU A 298 2.98 12.68 19.67
N GLN A 299 2.21 12.96 20.72
CA GLN A 299 0.95 12.25 20.98
C GLN A 299 -0.14 12.60 19.96
N ALA A 300 -0.20 13.86 19.51
CA ALA A 300 -1.06 14.27 18.40
C ALA A 300 -0.68 13.58 17.08
N GLU A 301 0.62 13.46 16.77
CA GLU A 301 1.09 12.75 15.58
C GLU A 301 0.81 11.24 15.66
N ILE A 302 0.97 10.61 16.82
CA ILE A 302 0.57 9.21 17.04
C ILE A 302 -0.93 9.02 16.78
N GLN A 303 -1.78 9.92 17.26
CA GLN A 303 -3.22 9.84 17.01
C GLN A 303 -3.52 9.98 15.50
N ARG A 304 -2.92 10.97 14.83
CA ARG A 304 -3.08 11.18 13.38
C ARG A 304 -2.67 9.93 12.58
N LEU A 305 -1.57 9.27 12.94
CA LEU A 305 -1.11 8.05 12.29
C LEU A 305 -2.04 6.85 12.56
N LEU A 306 -2.63 6.76 13.75
CA LEU A 306 -3.64 5.74 14.06
C LEU A 306 -4.92 5.95 13.25
N ASP A 307 -5.38 7.20 13.11
CA ASP A 307 -6.57 7.53 12.32
C ASP A 307 -6.36 7.20 10.83
N VAL A 308 -5.18 7.53 10.27
CA VAL A 308 -4.77 7.12 8.91
C VAL A 308 -4.74 5.60 8.76
N LYS A 309 -4.19 4.88 9.77
CA LYS A 309 -4.13 3.40 9.77
C LYS A 309 -5.53 2.78 9.77
N VAL A 310 -6.47 3.33 10.55
CA VAL A 310 -7.87 2.88 10.58
C VAL A 310 -8.59 3.18 9.26
N ALA A 311 -8.37 4.36 8.67
CA ALA A 311 -8.93 4.72 7.36
C ALA A 311 -8.40 3.81 6.24
N TYR A 312 -7.12 3.46 6.28
CA TYR A 312 -6.50 2.52 5.33
C TYR A 312 -7.05 1.09 5.48
N GLU A 313 -7.19 0.58 6.72
CA GLU A 313 -7.82 -0.73 6.97
C GLU A 313 -9.28 -0.77 6.49
N LYS A 314 -10.03 0.31 6.67
CA LYS A 314 -11.39 0.44 6.14
C LYS A 314 -11.39 0.38 4.61
N CYS A 315 -10.52 1.14 3.94
CA CYS A 315 -10.39 1.15 2.49
C CYS A 315 -10.00 -0.25 1.93
N LEU A 316 -9.12 -0.99 2.63
CA LEU A 316 -8.80 -2.37 2.26
C LEU A 316 -9.99 -3.33 2.37
N LEU A 317 -10.85 -3.18 3.41
CA LEU A 317 -12.05 -3.99 3.56
C LEU A 317 -13.10 -3.68 2.49
N GLU A 318 -13.25 -2.40 2.11
CA GLU A 318 -14.11 -1.96 1.01
C GLU A 318 -13.60 -2.51 -0.34
N LEU A 319 -12.29 -2.44 -0.59
CA LEU A 319 -11.65 -3.04 -1.76
C LEU A 319 -11.84 -4.56 -1.81
N GLU A 320 -11.65 -5.27 -0.69
CA GLU A 320 -11.86 -6.72 -0.62
C GLU A 320 -13.33 -7.10 -0.89
N ALA A 321 -14.29 -6.28 -0.48
CA ALA A 321 -15.71 -6.47 -0.77
C ALA A 321 -16.02 -6.27 -2.27
N GLU A 322 -15.47 -5.23 -2.90
CA GLU A 322 -15.66 -4.98 -4.34
C GLU A 322 -14.91 -6.00 -5.22
N CYS A 323 -13.73 -6.46 -4.82
CA CYS A 323 -13.06 -7.59 -5.50
C CYS A 323 -13.95 -8.84 -5.49
N LYS A 324 -14.51 -9.22 -4.34
CA LYS A 324 -15.46 -10.35 -4.23
C LYS A 324 -16.76 -10.14 -5.00
N ARG A 325 -17.19 -8.88 -5.18
CA ARG A 325 -18.35 -8.53 -6.02
C ARG A 325 -18.02 -8.74 -7.50
N ASN A 326 -16.86 -8.26 -7.94
CA ASN A 326 -16.38 -8.40 -9.31
C ASN A 326 -16.15 -9.88 -9.67
N GLU A 327 -15.52 -10.68 -8.79
CA GLU A 327 -15.37 -12.14 -8.96
C GLU A 327 -16.71 -12.87 -9.21
N LYS A 328 -17.78 -12.46 -8.50
CA LYS A 328 -19.13 -13.02 -8.71
C LYS A 328 -19.71 -12.62 -10.05
N LEU A 329 -19.63 -11.34 -10.41
CA LEU A 329 -20.13 -10.84 -11.70
C LEU A 329 -19.39 -11.50 -12.87
N LEU A 330 -18.08 -11.67 -12.77
CA LEU A 330 -17.27 -12.41 -13.76
C LEU A 330 -17.66 -13.89 -13.86
N ALA A 331 -18.05 -14.52 -12.75
CA ALA A 331 -18.57 -15.90 -12.76
C ALA A 331 -19.98 -15.98 -13.38
N GLU A 332 -20.84 -14.99 -13.14
CA GLU A 332 -22.17 -14.88 -13.75
C GLU A 332 -22.08 -14.65 -15.26
N CYS A 333 -21.23 -13.72 -15.73
CA CYS A 333 -21.00 -13.50 -17.17
C CYS A 333 -20.51 -14.78 -17.87
N LYS A 334 -19.51 -15.47 -17.30
CA LYS A 334 -19.00 -16.75 -17.85
C LYS A 334 -20.04 -17.87 -17.87
N ALA A 335 -21.05 -17.81 -17.00
CA ALA A 335 -22.16 -18.78 -16.99
C ALA A 335 -23.28 -18.43 -17.98
N VAL A 336 -23.30 -17.19 -18.52
CA VAL A 336 -24.22 -16.74 -19.57
C VAL A 336 -23.59 -16.92 -20.97
N GLU A 337 -22.27 -16.93 -21.06
CA GLU A 337 -21.51 -17.18 -22.30
C GLU A 337 -21.34 -18.67 -22.67
N ALA A 338 -21.80 -19.60 -21.82
CA ALA A 338 -21.61 -21.05 -21.93
C ALA A 338 -22.91 -21.84 -22.19
#